data_AF-A0A0M3DDB2-F1
#
_entry.id   AF-A0A0M3DDB2-F1
#
_cell.length_a   1.000
_cell.length_b   1.000
_cell.length_c   1.000
_cell.angle_alpha   90.00
_cell.angle_beta   90.00
_cell.angle_gamma   90.00
#
_symmetry.space_group_name_H-M   'P 1'
#
loop_
_entity.id
_entity.type
_entity.pdbx_description
1 polymer ?
#
loop_
_entity_poly.entity_id
_entity_poly.type
_entity_poly.pdbx_seq_one_letter_code
_entity_poly.pdbx_strand_id
1 'polypeptide(L)'
;MKKQLMNIAVLLISIISIMSFYIFGKDNILIGIGSITIAITMLRENHTNNIPRTFLKLSLAQIIIGCCAYIANYNSIYAVITTFLLSFLIYYIGSSEIKGSKSNAFMMLYVLLIYAPVTIEQMPKRILALVFSAVVILFLYFVFTRYNFKKITDKKLNETIHLIKTQLNLIKENECTENENKKVNILLKNLELD
;
A
#
# COMPACT_ATOMS: atom_id res chain seq x y z
N MET A 1 -10.04 3.57 -23.93
CA MET A 1 -9.30 4.83 -23.76
C MET A 1 -9.27 5.38 -22.32
N LYS A 2 -10.40 5.76 -21.69
CA LYS A 2 -10.41 6.38 -20.33
C LYS A 2 -9.68 5.58 -19.23
N LYS A 3 -9.86 4.25 -19.20
CA LYS A 3 -9.17 3.35 -18.24
C LYS A 3 -7.65 3.31 -18.43
N GLN A 4 -7.18 3.31 -19.68
CA GLN A 4 -5.75 3.34 -20.00
C GLN A 4 -5.12 4.66 -19.58
N LEU A 5 -5.78 5.79 -19.89
CA LEU A 5 -5.37 7.12 -19.42
C LEU A 5 -5.23 7.20 -17.90
N MET A 6 -6.18 6.63 -17.16
CA MET A 6 -6.14 6.67 -15.70
C MET A 6 -5.03 5.78 -15.10
N ASN A 7 -4.75 4.62 -15.71
CA ASN A 7 -3.61 3.78 -15.31
C ASN A 7 -2.27 4.47 -15.59
N ILE A 8 -2.15 5.14 -16.74
CA ILE A 8 -0.97 5.92 -17.09
C ILE A 8 -0.76 7.07 -16.09
N ALA A 9 -1.83 7.77 -15.70
CA ALA A 9 -1.74 8.83 -14.69
C ALA A 9 -1.26 8.31 -13.33
N VAL A 10 -1.76 7.16 -12.87
CA VAL A 10 -1.32 6.49 -11.63
C VAL A 10 0.16 6.09 -11.69
N LEU A 11 0.61 5.59 -12.85
CA LEU A 11 2.01 5.23 -13.08
C LEU A 11 2.90 6.48 -13.07
N LEU A 12 2.50 7.56 -13.73
CA LEU A 12 3.23 8.83 -13.74
C LEU A 12 3.36 9.42 -12.33
N ILE A 13 2.27 9.42 -11.56
CA ILE A 13 2.29 9.85 -10.15
C ILE A 13 3.26 9.02 -9.32
N SER A 14 3.31 7.70 -9.54
CA SER A 14 4.27 6.82 -8.87
C SER A 14 5.72 7.20 -9.24
N ILE A 15 6.02 7.39 -10.53
CA ILE A 15 7.36 7.77 -10.98
C ILE A 15 7.78 9.12 -10.42
N ILE A 16 6.91 10.14 -10.48
CA ILE A 16 7.18 11.48 -9.93
C ILE A 16 7.44 11.38 -8.43
N SER A 17 6.69 10.54 -7.71
CA SER A 17 6.89 10.29 -6.29
C SER A 17 8.26 9.67 -6.01
N ILE A 18 8.73 8.71 -6.81
CA ILE A 18 10.09 8.15 -6.67
C ILE A 18 11.14 9.25 -6.93
N MET A 19 10.97 10.01 -8.01
CA MET A 19 11.94 11.03 -8.42
C MET A 19 12.04 12.19 -7.43
N SER A 20 10.98 12.46 -6.66
CA SER A 20 11.02 13.48 -5.60
C SER A 20 12.11 13.24 -4.54
N PHE A 21 12.53 11.99 -4.34
CA PHE A 21 13.60 11.64 -3.39
C PHE A 21 15.00 12.06 -3.87
N TYR A 22 15.15 12.43 -5.15
CA TYR A 22 16.40 12.97 -5.68
C TYR A 22 16.83 14.25 -4.96
N ILE A 23 15.88 15.02 -4.40
CA ILE A 23 16.13 16.24 -3.61
C ILE A 23 17.01 15.92 -2.38
N PHE A 24 16.91 14.71 -1.84
CA PHE A 24 17.71 14.25 -0.70
C PHE A 24 19.04 13.57 -1.11
N GLY A 25 19.32 13.50 -2.41
CA GLY A 25 20.49 12.84 -2.99
C GLY A 25 20.16 11.54 -3.71
N LYS A 26 21.01 11.16 -4.68
CA LYS A 26 20.82 9.97 -5.53
C LYS A 26 20.70 8.67 -4.73
N ASP A 27 21.38 8.57 -3.59
CA ASP A 27 21.41 7.38 -2.74
C ASP A 27 20.08 7.16 -1.98
N ASN A 28 19.17 8.13 -2.03
CA ASN A 28 17.86 8.07 -1.38
C ASN A 28 16.70 7.75 -2.35
N ILE A 29 16.96 7.58 -3.65
CA ILE A 29 15.93 7.21 -4.65
C ILE A 29 15.26 5.87 -4.29
N LEU A 30 16.03 4.91 -3.75
CA LEU A 30 15.51 3.60 -3.37
C LEU A 30 14.46 3.69 -2.24
N ILE A 31 14.49 4.74 -1.42
CA ILE A 31 13.44 5.02 -0.43
C ILE A 31 12.11 5.27 -1.13
N GLY A 32 12.12 5.96 -2.27
CA GLY A 32 10.91 6.19 -3.08
C GLY A 32 10.28 4.90 -3.59
N ILE A 33 11.11 3.94 -4.03
CA ILE A 33 10.63 2.61 -4.44
C ILE A 33 10.00 1.88 -3.25
N GLY A 34 10.69 1.85 -2.10
CA GLY A 34 10.15 1.25 -0.88
C GLY A 34 8.86 1.91 -0.40
N SER A 35 8.75 3.23 -0.55
CA SER A 35 7.56 4.02 -0.19
C SER A 35 6.33 3.58 -0.99
N ILE A 36 6.48 3.36 -2.30
CA ILE A 36 5.37 2.87 -3.14
C ILE A 36 4.98 1.46 -2.74
N THR A 37 5.94 0.57 -2.50
CA THR A 37 5.65 -0.80 -2.04
C THR A 37 4.84 -0.77 -0.74
N ILE A 38 5.26 0.04 0.23
CA ILE A 38 4.54 0.22 1.50
C ILE A 38 3.13 0.76 1.24
N ALA A 39 2.98 1.81 0.42
CA ALA A 39 1.68 2.39 0.08
C ALA A 39 0.73 1.36 -0.55
N ILE A 40 1.23 0.54 -1.48
CA ILE A 40 0.43 -0.54 -2.12
C ILE A 40 0.02 -1.60 -1.10
N THR A 41 0.92 -2.02 -0.19
CA THR A 41 0.55 -2.98 0.86
C THR A 41 -0.49 -2.39 1.83
N MET A 42 -0.43 -1.09 2.11
CA MET A 42 -1.43 -0.40 2.91
C MET A 42 -2.80 -0.35 2.24
N LEU A 43 -2.90 -0.28 0.90
CA LEU A 43 -4.19 -0.32 0.18
C LEU A 43 -4.95 -1.64 0.33
N ARG A 44 -4.24 -2.73 0.61
CA ARG A 44 -4.87 -4.05 0.80
C ARG A 44 -5.61 -4.12 2.13
N GLU A 45 -5.50 -3.09 2.97
CA GLU A 45 -6.09 -3.01 4.29
C GLU A 45 -6.92 -1.73 4.42
N ASN A 46 -8.08 -1.82 5.09
CA ASN A 46 -8.94 -0.68 5.36
C ASN A 46 -8.30 0.20 6.44
N HIS A 47 -7.41 1.12 6.03
CA HIS A 47 -6.85 2.13 6.89
C HIS A 47 -7.80 3.32 7.02
N THR A 48 -8.78 3.19 7.91
CA THR A 48 -9.75 4.25 8.23
C THR A 48 -9.42 4.97 9.54
N ASN A 49 -8.14 4.98 9.97
CA ASN A 49 -7.76 5.48 11.29
C ASN A 49 -6.77 6.66 11.24
N ASN A 50 -7.11 7.69 12.04
CA ASN A 50 -6.33 8.85 12.46
C ASN A 50 -4.99 9.11 11.72
N ILE A 51 -5.04 9.96 10.68
CA ILE A 51 -3.92 10.31 9.79
C ILE A 51 -2.63 10.68 10.55
N PRO A 52 -2.61 11.61 11.52
CA PRO A 52 -1.38 11.97 12.23
C PRO A 52 -0.78 10.82 13.03
N ARG A 53 -1.60 9.94 13.63
CA ARG A 53 -1.10 8.75 14.33
C ARG A 53 -0.44 7.78 13.35
N THR A 54 -1.03 7.60 12.18
CA THR A 54 -0.47 6.74 11.11
C THR A 54 0.84 7.32 10.58
N PHE A 55 0.90 8.63 10.34
CA PHE A 55 2.13 9.32 9.95
C PHE A 55 3.28 9.09 10.94
N LEU A 56 3.00 9.27 12.24
CA LEU A 56 4.01 9.09 13.29
C LEU A 56 4.51 7.65 13.34
N LYS A 57 3.60 6.65 13.32
CA LYS A 57 3.95 5.23 13.29
C LYS A 57 4.82 4.89 12.07
N LEU A 58 4.44 5.36 10.87
CA LEU A 58 5.19 5.14 9.64
C LEU A 58 6.58 5.79 9.66
N SER A 59 6.68 7.02 10.16
CA SER A 59 7.95 7.74 10.24
C SER A 59 8.91 7.04 11.21
N LEU A 60 8.42 6.67 12.41
CA LEU A 60 9.22 5.96 13.40
C LEU A 60 9.71 4.61 12.88
N ALA A 61 8.83 3.81 12.26
CA ALA A 61 9.21 2.51 11.71
C ALA A 61 10.31 2.65 10.64
N GLN A 62 10.17 3.61 9.74
CA GLN A 62 11.15 3.84 8.68
C GLN A 62 12.49 4.38 9.20
N ILE A 63 12.47 5.25 10.21
CA ILE A 63 13.69 5.71 10.88
C ILE A 63 14.44 4.53 11.51
N ILE A 64 13.73 3.65 12.25
CA ILE A 64 14.33 2.44 12.84
C ILE A 64 14.96 1.57 11.76
N ILE A 65 14.25 1.32 10.65
CA ILE A 65 14.77 0.56 9.51
C ILE A 65 16.03 1.21 8.93
N GLY A 66 16.03 2.53 8.77
CA GLY A 66 17.17 3.28 8.26
C GLY A 66 18.40 3.17 9.16
N CYS A 67 18.21 3.32 10.48
CA CYS A 67 19.28 3.15 11.46
C CYS A 67 19.83 1.72 11.48
N CYS A 68 18.96 0.71 11.45
CA CYS A 68 19.38 -0.69 11.37
C CYS A 68 20.17 -0.98 10.09
N ALA A 69 19.72 -0.47 8.93
CA ALA A 69 20.42 -0.65 7.66
C ALA A 69 21.78 0.05 7.65
N TYR A 70 21.89 1.21 8.30
CA TYR A 70 23.16 1.89 8.48
C TYR A 70 24.14 1.06 9.34
N ILE A 71 23.66 0.52 10.45
CA ILE A 71 24.46 -0.34 11.35
C ILE A 71 24.89 -1.63 10.62
N ALA A 72 24.00 -2.21 9.82
CA ALA A 72 24.27 -3.41 9.02
C ALA A 72 25.47 -3.23 8.07
N ASN A 73 25.71 -2.01 7.59
CA ASN A 73 26.75 -1.73 6.60
C ASN A 73 28.18 -1.70 7.18
N TYR A 74 28.35 -1.69 8.51
CA TYR A 74 29.70 -1.70 9.09
C TYR A 74 30.39 -3.05 8.99
N ASN A 75 29.66 -4.15 9.16
CA ASN A 75 30.19 -5.52 9.08
C ASN A 75 29.06 -6.52 8.84
N SER A 76 29.33 -7.60 8.12
CA SER A 76 28.42 -8.73 7.92
C SER A 76 27.83 -9.29 9.22
N ILE A 77 28.59 -9.31 10.33
CA ILE A 77 28.07 -9.75 11.64
C ILE A 77 26.96 -8.81 12.12
N TYR A 78 27.19 -7.48 12.04
CA TYR A 78 26.16 -6.50 12.37
C TYR A 78 24.96 -6.59 11.44
N ALA A 79 25.17 -6.89 10.15
CA ALA A 79 24.08 -7.12 9.20
C ALA A 79 23.20 -8.29 9.62
N VAL A 80 23.78 -9.42 10.02
CA VAL A 80 23.00 -10.59 10.49
C VAL A 80 22.20 -10.24 11.74
N ILE A 81 22.83 -9.61 12.74
CA ILE A 81 22.20 -9.25 14.01
C ILE A 81 21.04 -8.26 13.78
N THR A 82 21.29 -7.19 13.04
CA THR A 82 20.28 -6.16 12.76
C THR A 82 19.13 -6.70 11.92
N THR A 83 19.40 -7.53 10.92
CA THR A 83 18.37 -8.18 10.11
C THR A 83 17.47 -9.08 10.96
N PHE A 84 18.06 -9.88 11.86
CA PHE A 84 17.30 -10.76 12.74
C PHE A 84 16.40 -9.98 13.71
N LEU A 85 16.97 -8.99 14.42
CA LEU A 85 16.23 -8.15 15.36
C LEU A 85 15.11 -7.36 14.67
N LEU A 86 15.41 -6.78 13.50
CA LEU A 86 14.45 -5.99 12.75
C LEU A 86 13.32 -6.85 12.20
N SER A 87 13.62 -8.07 11.72
CA SER A 87 12.60 -9.03 11.27
C SER A 87 11.61 -9.33 12.39
N PHE A 88 12.12 -9.62 13.59
CA PHE A 88 11.29 -9.91 14.76
C PHE A 88 10.45 -8.69 15.17
N LEU A 89 11.06 -7.50 15.21
CA LEU A 89 10.39 -6.25 15.57
C LEU A 89 9.26 -5.90 14.58
N ILE A 90 9.53 -5.97 13.27
CA ILE A 90 8.55 -5.69 12.22
C ILE A 90 7.41 -6.72 12.27
N TYR A 91 7.73 -8.00 12.50
CA TYR A 91 6.71 -9.04 12.60
C TYR A 91 5.86 -8.90 13.87
N TYR A 92 6.46 -8.53 15.00
CA TYR A 92 5.77 -8.31 16.27
C TYR A 92 4.84 -7.10 16.22
N ILE A 93 5.30 -5.97 15.65
CA ILE A 93 4.44 -4.80 15.37
C ILE A 93 3.35 -5.17 14.35
N GLY A 94 3.67 -6.05 13.41
CA GLY A 94 2.72 -6.67 12.49
C GLY A 94 1.60 -7.40 13.21
N SER A 95 1.93 -8.39 14.04
CA SER A 95 0.95 -9.34 14.59
C SER A 95 -0.12 -8.73 15.49
N SER A 96 0.11 -7.53 16.04
CA SER A 96 -0.81 -6.87 16.98
C SER A 96 -1.90 -6.01 16.32
N GLU A 97 -1.70 -5.45 15.12
CA GLU A 97 -2.70 -4.59 14.46
C GLU A 97 -2.69 -4.67 12.91
N ILE A 98 -1.84 -5.51 12.31
CA ILE A 98 -1.44 -5.39 10.91
C ILE A 98 -1.24 -6.79 10.30
N LYS A 99 -2.12 -7.22 9.38
CA LYS A 99 -1.99 -8.52 8.70
C LYS A 99 -0.60 -8.61 8.05
N GLY A 100 0.00 -9.82 8.00
CA GLY A 100 1.40 -10.08 7.60
C GLY A 100 1.84 -9.60 6.20
N SER A 101 1.01 -8.84 5.47
CA SER A 101 1.35 -8.21 4.20
C SER A 101 2.29 -6.99 4.35
N LYS A 102 2.22 -6.24 5.46
CA LYS A 102 3.05 -5.03 5.64
C LYS A 102 4.48 -5.33 6.03
N SER A 103 4.70 -6.39 6.80
CA SER A 103 6.05 -6.77 7.26
C SER A 103 7.01 -6.97 6.08
N ASN A 104 6.50 -7.55 4.99
CA ASN A 104 7.28 -7.77 3.77
C ASN A 104 7.68 -6.46 3.09
N ALA A 105 6.81 -5.45 3.06
CA ALA A 105 7.14 -4.16 2.46
C ALA A 105 8.21 -3.39 3.26
N PHE A 106 8.13 -3.43 4.59
CA PHE A 106 9.14 -2.83 5.45
C PHE A 106 10.49 -3.55 5.36
N MET A 107 10.49 -4.89 5.30
CA MET A 107 11.72 -5.67 5.07
C MET A 107 12.30 -5.41 3.68
N MET A 108 11.47 -5.23 2.66
CA MET A 108 11.95 -4.84 1.33
C MET A 108 12.64 -3.47 1.37
N LEU A 109 12.09 -2.48 2.07
CA LEU A 109 12.76 -1.19 2.28
C LEU A 109 14.11 -1.37 2.97
N TYR A 110 14.19 -2.20 4.02
CA TYR A 110 15.45 -2.49 4.70
C TYR A 110 16.51 -3.05 3.75
N VAL A 111 16.16 -4.05 2.94
CA VAL A 111 17.07 -4.64 1.95
C VAL A 111 17.54 -3.59 0.94
N LEU A 112 16.64 -2.74 0.44
CA LEU A 112 16.99 -1.64 -0.46
C LEU A 112 17.99 -0.65 0.16
N LEU A 113 17.85 -0.36 1.46
CA LEU A 113 18.77 0.53 2.17
C LEU A 113 20.15 -0.08 2.41
N ILE A 114 20.26 -1.41 2.56
CA ILE A 114 21.55 -2.11 2.59
C ILE A 114 22.26 -1.97 1.24
N TYR A 115 21.54 -2.11 0.13
CA TYR A 115 22.11 -2.00 -1.21
C TYR A 115 22.55 -0.58 -1.60
N ALA A 116 21.99 0.44 -0.96
CA ALA A 116 22.42 1.83 -1.09
C ALA A 116 22.98 2.33 0.24
N PRO A 117 24.20 1.94 0.63
CA PRO A 117 24.81 2.40 1.87
C PRO A 117 25.07 3.91 1.81
N VAL A 118 25.05 4.56 2.98
CA VAL A 118 25.36 5.98 3.13
C VAL A 118 26.40 6.18 4.23
N THR A 119 27.17 7.26 4.13
CA THR A 119 28.10 7.67 5.19
C THR A 119 27.36 8.36 6.33
N ILE A 120 28.05 8.57 7.47
CA ILE A 120 27.48 9.27 8.63
C ILE A 120 27.01 10.70 8.27
N GLU A 121 27.74 11.37 7.38
CA GLU A 121 27.43 12.74 6.92
C GLU A 121 26.18 12.81 6.06
N GLN A 122 25.86 11.73 5.34
CA GLN A 122 24.68 11.62 4.51
C GLN A 122 23.46 11.13 5.31
N MET A 123 23.67 10.59 6.50
CA MET A 123 22.61 10.02 7.35
C MET A 123 21.51 11.02 7.70
N PRO A 124 21.78 12.30 8.02
CA PRO A 124 20.72 13.29 8.26
C PRO A 124 19.79 13.46 7.05
N LYS A 125 20.33 13.48 5.83
CA LYS A 125 19.53 13.56 4.59
C LYS A 125 18.68 12.30 4.40
N ARG A 126 19.23 11.13 4.75
CA ARG A 126 18.49 9.86 4.72
C ARG A 126 17.35 9.84 5.74
N ILE A 127 17.57 10.31 6.96
CA ILE A 127 16.49 10.41 7.97
C ILE A 127 15.39 11.35 7.49
N LEU A 128 15.74 12.51 6.94
CA LEU A 128 14.75 13.44 6.34
C LEU A 128 13.97 12.78 5.20
N ALA A 129 14.65 12.04 4.32
CA ALA A 129 14.00 11.28 3.26
C ALA A 129 13.03 10.21 3.79
N LEU A 130 13.39 9.50 4.87
CA LEU A 130 12.55 8.48 5.52
C LEU A 130 11.34 9.07 6.29
N VAL A 131 11.42 10.33 6.71
CA VAL A 131 10.25 11.05 7.25
C VAL A 131 9.38 11.54 6.10
N PHE A 132 10.00 12.09 5.05
CA PHE A 132 9.31 12.55 3.85
C PHE A 132 8.55 11.40 3.16
N SER A 133 9.09 10.19 3.15
CA SER A 133 8.40 9.01 2.62
C SER A 133 7.09 8.71 3.33
N ALA A 134 6.96 8.95 4.63
CA ALA A 134 5.69 8.78 5.32
C ALA A 134 4.59 9.72 4.77
N VAL A 135 4.97 10.94 4.37
CA VAL A 135 4.07 11.88 3.68
C VAL A 135 3.67 11.33 2.32
N VAL A 136 4.65 10.88 1.52
CA VAL A 136 4.43 10.31 0.18
C VAL A 136 3.55 9.07 0.25
N ILE A 137 3.78 8.17 1.23
CA ILE A 137 2.98 6.96 1.45
C ILE A 137 1.51 7.32 1.70
N LEU A 138 1.24 8.28 2.60
CA LEU A 138 -0.12 8.71 2.91
C LEU A 138 -0.80 9.39 1.71
N PHE A 139 -0.06 10.22 0.98
CA PHE A 139 -0.55 10.85 -0.24
C PHE A 139 -0.94 9.79 -1.29
N LEU A 140 -0.04 8.85 -1.57
CA LEU A 140 -0.28 7.77 -2.53
C LEU A 140 -1.41 6.86 -2.08
N TYR A 141 -1.47 6.53 -0.79
CA TYR A 141 -2.57 5.75 -0.21
C TYR A 141 -3.92 6.42 -0.49
N PHE A 142 -4.04 7.73 -0.30
CA PHE A 142 -5.28 8.47 -0.57
C PHE A 142 -5.63 8.49 -2.06
N VAL A 143 -4.66 8.78 -2.93
CA VAL A 143 -4.84 8.81 -4.39
C VAL A 143 -5.29 7.44 -4.90
N PHE A 144 -4.59 6.37 -4.49
CA PHE A 144 -4.88 5.02 -4.96
C PHE A 144 -6.17 4.46 -4.35
N THR A 145 -6.50 4.80 -3.10
CA THR A 145 -7.79 4.41 -2.48
C THR A 145 -8.96 4.99 -3.27
N ARG A 146 -8.91 6.28 -3.65
CA ARG A 146 -9.98 6.88 -4.48
C ARG A 146 -10.08 6.23 -5.86
N TYR A 147 -8.95 5.92 -6.49
CA TYR A 147 -8.92 5.22 -7.78
C TYR A 147 -9.54 3.81 -7.68
N ASN A 148 -9.16 3.04 -6.66
CA ASN A 148 -9.68 1.69 -6.45
C ASN A 148 -11.16 1.70 -6.09
N PHE A 149 -11.60 2.61 -5.21
CA PHE A 149 -13.00 2.76 -4.84
C PHE A 149 -13.88 2.98 -6.07
N LYS A 150 -13.56 3.99 -6.90
CA LYS A 150 -14.32 4.27 -8.13
C LYS A 150 -14.41 3.04 -9.04
N LYS A 151 -13.29 2.34 -9.24
CA LYS A 151 -13.22 1.16 -10.11
C LYS A 151 -14.02 -0.03 -9.56
N ILE A 152 -13.97 -0.26 -8.25
CA ILE A 152 -14.71 -1.35 -7.58
C ILE A 152 -16.21 -1.03 -7.60
N THR A 153 -16.61 0.20 -7.27
CA THR A 153 -18.00 0.65 -7.29
C THR A 153 -18.59 0.58 -8.69
N ASP A 154 -17.90 1.10 -9.71
CA ASP A 154 -18.38 1.03 -11.11
C ASP A 154 -18.59 -0.42 -11.56
N LYS A 155 -17.71 -1.35 -11.14
CA LYS A 155 -17.81 -2.77 -11.47
C LYS A 155 -19.00 -3.43 -10.75
N LYS A 156 -19.06 -3.30 -9.41
CA LYS A 156 -20.15 -3.85 -8.60
C LYS A 156 -21.51 -3.32 -9.07
N LEU A 157 -21.63 -2.02 -9.32
CA LEU A 157 -22.88 -1.37 -9.76
C LEU A 157 -23.33 -1.85 -11.15
N ASN A 158 -22.41 -2.02 -12.10
CA ASN A 158 -22.74 -2.61 -13.41
C ASN A 158 -23.16 -4.09 -13.30
N GLU A 159 -22.50 -4.88 -12.44
CA GLU A 159 -22.90 -6.26 -12.16
C GLU A 159 -24.32 -6.31 -11.56
N THR A 160 -24.63 -5.44 -10.60
CA THR A 160 -25.97 -5.33 -10.01
C THR A 160 -27.03 -4.94 -11.04
N ILE A 161 -26.76 -3.92 -11.87
CA ILE A 161 -27.69 -3.50 -12.94
C ILE A 161 -27.93 -4.64 -13.93
N HIS A 162 -26.89 -5.37 -14.31
CA HIS A 162 -27.02 -6.52 -15.20
C HIS A 162 -27.92 -7.60 -14.58
N LEU A 163 -27.70 -7.94 -13.30
CA LEU A 163 -28.51 -8.93 -12.59
C LEU A 163 -29.99 -8.51 -12.50
N ILE A 164 -30.27 -7.24 -12.19
CA ILE A 164 -31.64 -6.69 -12.17
C ILE A 164 -32.28 -6.82 -13.57
N LYS A 165 -31.54 -6.49 -14.63
CA LYS A 165 -32.04 -6.61 -16.01
C LYS A 165 -32.34 -8.06 -16.39
N THR A 166 -31.48 -9.00 -16.00
CA THR A 166 -31.71 -10.44 -16.21
C THR A 166 -32.98 -10.90 -15.51
N GLN A 167 -33.20 -10.50 -14.25
CA GLN A 167 -34.44 -10.82 -13.53
C GLN A 167 -35.69 -10.23 -14.20
N LEU A 168 -35.64 -8.97 -14.65
CA LEU A 168 -36.76 -8.35 -15.34
C LEU A 168 -37.14 -9.07 -16.63
N ASN A 169 -36.15 -9.57 -17.38
CA ASN A 169 -36.40 -10.36 -18.59
C ASN A 169 -37.05 -11.72 -18.28
N LEU A 170 -36.58 -12.42 -17.25
CA LEU A 170 -37.15 -13.71 -16.85
C LEU A 170 -38.60 -13.58 -16.34
N ILE A 171 -38.90 -12.51 -15.59
CA ILE A 171 -40.27 -12.18 -15.16
C ILE A 171 -41.15 -11.91 -16.39
N LYS A 172 -40.63 -11.23 -17.42
CA LYS A 172 -41.36 -10.92 -18.65
C LYS A 172 -41.66 -12.17 -19.50
N GLU A 173 -40.82 -13.21 -19.42
CA GLU A 173 -40.99 -14.48 -20.15
C GLU A 173 -41.83 -15.52 -19.39
N ASN A 174 -42.36 -15.20 -18.19
CA ASN A 174 -43.20 -16.09 -17.37
C ASN A 174 -42.51 -17.43 -16.98
N GLU A 175 -41.18 -17.49 -16.98
CA GLU A 175 -40.42 -18.64 -16.50
C GLU A 175 -40.21 -18.53 -14.98
N CYS A 176 -40.65 -19.53 -14.20
CA CYS A 176 -40.66 -19.45 -12.74
C CYS A 176 -39.24 -19.57 -12.13
N THR A 177 -38.88 -18.59 -11.29
CA THR A 177 -37.51 -18.11 -11.01
C THR A 177 -36.97 -18.46 -9.60
N GLU A 178 -37.16 -19.66 -9.07
CA GLU A 178 -36.81 -19.92 -7.66
C GLU A 178 -35.29 -19.96 -7.40
N ASN A 179 -34.50 -20.48 -8.33
CA ASN A 179 -33.04 -20.61 -8.19
C ASN A 179 -32.28 -19.32 -8.56
N GLU A 180 -32.78 -18.58 -9.55
CA GLU A 180 -32.25 -17.28 -9.98
C GLU A 180 -32.51 -16.18 -8.94
N ASN A 181 -33.72 -16.15 -8.35
CA ASN A 181 -34.04 -15.22 -7.27
C ASN A 181 -33.15 -15.43 -6.04
N LYS A 182 -32.83 -16.68 -5.69
CA LYS A 182 -31.89 -17.00 -4.60
C LYS A 182 -30.50 -16.41 -4.83
N LYS A 183 -29.98 -16.53 -6.06
CA LYS A 183 -28.66 -16.00 -6.45
C LYS A 183 -28.59 -14.49 -6.35
N VAL A 184 -29.64 -13.80 -6.81
CA VAL A 184 -29.70 -12.34 -6.77
C VAL A 184 -29.89 -11.82 -5.35
N ASN A 185 -30.71 -12.50 -4.53
CA ASN A 185 -30.92 -12.09 -3.14
C ASN A 185 -29.64 -12.23 -2.29
N ILE A 186 -28.83 -13.27 -2.52
CA ILE A 186 -27.51 -13.42 -1.87
C ILE A 186 -26.57 -12.29 -2.29
N LEU A 187 -26.58 -11.90 -3.56
CA LEU A 187 -25.74 -10.81 -4.09
C LEU A 187 -26.18 -9.42 -3.59
N LEU A 188 -27.48 -9.16 -3.46
CA LEU A 188 -28.02 -7.92 -2.90
C LEU A 188 -27.71 -7.81 -1.40
N LYS A 189 -27.81 -8.90 -0.65
CA LYS A 189 -27.45 -8.93 0.78
C LYS A 189 -25.96 -8.64 1.02
N ASN A 190 -25.10 -9.04 0.09
CA ASN A 190 -23.66 -8.71 0.14
C ASN A 190 -23.35 -7.25 -0.24
N LEU A 191 -24.33 -6.48 -0.76
CA LEU A 191 -24.19 -5.05 -1.03
C LEU A 191 -24.67 -4.18 0.15
N GLU A 192 -25.54 -4.68 1.02
CA GLU A 192 -25.99 -3.98 2.24
C GLU A 192 -25.02 -4.09 3.43
N LEU A 193 -24.07 -5.03 3.38
CA LEU A 193 -23.18 -5.37 4.50
C LEU A 193 -21.74 -4.82 4.39
N ASP A 194 -21.43 -4.05 3.34
CA ASP A 194 -20.16 -3.30 3.16
C ASP A 194 -20.37 -1.81 3.45
#